data_AF-A0A6A3IAU9-F1
#
_entry.id   AF-A0A6A3IAU9-F1
#
_cell.length_a   1.000
_cell.length_b   1.000
_cell.length_c   1.000
_cell.angle_alpha   90.00
_cell.angle_beta   90.00
_cell.angle_gamma   90.00
#
_symmetry.space_group_name_H-M   'P 1'
#
loop_
_entity.id
_entity.type
_entity.pdbx_description
1 polymer ?
#
loop_
_entity_poly.entity_id
_entity_poly.type
_entity_poly.pdbx_seq_one_letter_code
_entity_poly.pdbx_strand_id
1 'polypeptide(L)'
;MSAYLQPMDAGIIAAFKVAFRGRQLRWVYEKIKRGDKIDKNAYKIDQLQVMQWSKDIWHDLQGNDTVENCFCHTGISFNAVDEWSKNVDTSYGDGVDVDEIIIRASQLNL
;
A
#
# COMPACT_ATOMS: atom_id res chain seq x y z
N MET A 1 12.28 1.98 22.07
CA MET A 1 12.61 0.61 21.65
C MET A 1 11.29 -0.14 21.50
N SER A 2 10.80 -0.32 20.27
CA SER A 2 9.60 -1.12 19.93
C SER A 2 9.61 -1.63 18.46
N ALA A 3 10.71 -1.44 17.72
CA ALA A 3 10.78 -1.82 16.30
C ALA A 3 10.64 -3.32 16.05
N TYR A 4 10.99 -4.15 17.05
CA TYR A 4 10.86 -5.62 16.98
C TYR A 4 9.42 -6.14 17.16
N LEU A 5 8.50 -5.30 17.65
CA LEU A 5 7.11 -5.69 17.92
C LEU A 5 6.14 -5.16 16.86
N GLN A 6 6.59 -4.27 15.98
CA GLN A 6 5.72 -3.58 15.02
C GLN A 6 6.04 -4.08 13.61
N PRO A 7 5.12 -4.81 12.93
CA PRO A 7 5.34 -5.36 11.59
C PRO A 7 5.80 -4.30 10.58
N MET A 8 5.31 -3.07 10.77
CA MET A 8 5.70 -1.89 9.99
C MET A 8 7.21 -1.65 10.04
N ASP A 9 7.80 -1.67 11.23
CA ASP A 9 9.22 -1.45 11.47
C ASP A 9 10.06 -2.73 11.27
N ALA A 10 9.44 -3.91 11.33
CA ALA A 10 10.10 -5.20 11.13
C ALA A 10 10.54 -5.44 9.67
N GLY A 11 9.93 -4.76 8.70
CA GLY A 11 10.37 -4.87 7.31
C GLY A 11 9.46 -4.22 6.28
N ILE A 12 8.18 -3.99 6.58
CA ILE A 12 7.22 -3.45 5.61
C ILE A 12 7.64 -2.06 5.13
N ILE A 13 8.02 -1.15 6.05
CA ILE A 13 8.49 0.20 5.68
C ILE A 13 9.78 0.14 4.86
N ALA A 14 10.69 -0.77 5.21
CA ALA A 14 11.95 -0.93 4.48
C ALA A 14 11.71 -1.40 3.03
N ALA A 15 10.87 -2.43 2.86
CA ALA A 15 10.48 -2.94 1.55
C ALA A 15 9.78 -1.86 0.71
N PHE A 16 8.85 -1.12 1.31
CA PHE A 16 8.17 -0.01 0.66
C PHE A 16 9.14 1.07 0.17
N LYS A 17 10.08 1.50 1.02
CA LYS A 17 11.09 2.51 0.67
C LYS A 17 11.99 2.06 -0.48
N VAL A 18 12.39 0.78 -0.51
CA VAL A 18 13.20 0.22 -1.61
C VAL A 18 12.43 0.26 -2.93
N ALA A 19 11.18 -0.20 -2.94
CA ALA A 19 10.32 -0.17 -4.12
C ALA A 19 10.10 1.27 -4.62
N PHE A 20 9.82 2.21 -3.70
CA PHE A 20 9.64 3.62 -4.02
C PHE A 20 10.90 4.23 -4.64
N ARG A 21 12.07 3.96 -4.06
CA ARG A 21 13.36 4.45 -4.58
C ARG A 21 13.66 3.88 -5.97
N GLY A 22 13.30 2.61 -6.22
CA GLY A 22 13.42 2.00 -7.54
C GLY A 22 12.57 2.71 -8.60
N ARG A 23 11.30 3.03 -8.28
CA ARG A 23 10.42 3.80 -9.18
C ARG A 23 10.97 5.21 -9.42
N GLN A 24 11.46 5.88 -8.38
CA GLN A 24 12.05 7.21 -8.45
C GLN A 24 13.30 7.25 -9.36
N LEU A 25 14.20 6.26 -9.25
CA LEU A 25 15.37 6.16 -10.12
C LEU A 25 14.99 5.93 -11.58
N ARG A 26 14.05 5.01 -11.84
CA ARG A 26 13.55 4.73 -13.20
C ARG A 26 12.92 5.97 -13.83
N TRP A 27 12.14 6.72 -13.05
CA TRP A 27 11.51 7.95 -13.52
C TRP A 27 12.53 9.02 -13.92
N VAL A 28 13.59 9.23 -13.12
CA VAL A 28 14.68 10.15 -13.48
C VAL A 28 15.42 9.67 -14.73
N TYR A 29 15.70 8.37 -14.82
CA TYR A 29 16.35 7.78 -15.99
C TYR A 29 15.54 8.04 -17.28
N GLU A 30 14.23 7.83 -17.24
CA GLU A 30 13.35 8.08 -18.39
C GLU A 30 13.30 9.57 -18.78
N LYS A 31 13.39 10.50 -17.80
CA LYS A 31 13.54 11.94 -18.09
C LYS A 31 14.82 12.24 -18.86
N ILE A 32 15.94 11.69 -18.39
CA ILE A 32 17.25 11.87 -19.06
C ILE A 32 17.18 11.31 -20.48
N LYS A 33 16.60 10.12 -20.65
CA LYS A 33 16.45 9.46 -21.95
C LYS A 33 15.59 10.27 -22.94
N ARG A 34 14.57 10.97 -22.46
CA ARG A 34 13.74 11.89 -23.26
C ARG A 34 14.43 13.22 -23.61
N GLY A 35 15.58 13.51 -23.00
CA GLY A 35 16.25 14.80 -23.13
C GLY A 35 15.62 15.91 -22.28
N ASP A 36 14.83 15.56 -21.28
CA ASP A 36 14.22 16.53 -20.37
C ASP A 36 15.33 17.26 -19.59
N LYS A 37 15.21 18.58 -19.42
CA LYS A 37 16.16 19.36 -18.62
C LYS A 37 16.09 18.92 -17.15
N ILE A 38 17.17 18.33 -16.65
CA ILE A 38 17.28 17.92 -15.25
C ILE A 38 17.63 19.14 -14.40
N ASP A 39 16.72 19.52 -13.49
CA ASP A 39 16.99 20.51 -12.45
C ASP A 39 17.87 19.92 -11.33
N LYS A 40 18.40 20.77 -10.45
CA LYS A 40 19.15 20.38 -9.25
C LYS A 40 18.38 19.37 -8.39
N ASN A 41 17.05 19.41 -8.42
CA ASN A 41 16.17 18.47 -7.73
C ASN A 41 15.59 17.41 -8.69
N ALA A 42 16.47 16.67 -9.37
CA ALA A 42 16.09 15.61 -10.32
C ALA A 42 15.04 14.63 -9.78
N TYR A 43 15.07 14.39 -8.46
CA TYR A 43 14.23 13.44 -7.74
C TYR A 43 12.91 14.01 -7.22
N LYS A 44 12.64 15.32 -7.40
CA LYS A 44 11.42 15.96 -6.91
C LYS A 44 10.23 15.46 -7.72
N ILE A 45 9.26 14.89 -7.03
CA ILE A 45 8.01 14.35 -7.59
C ILE A 45 6.85 15.14 -6.98
N ASP A 46 5.78 15.36 -7.74
CA ASP A 46 4.56 15.98 -7.22
C ASP A 46 3.80 15.01 -6.30
N GLN A 47 2.98 15.56 -5.40
CA GLN A 47 2.29 14.74 -4.39
C GLN A 47 1.33 13.72 -5.02
N LEU A 48 0.68 14.04 -6.14
CA LEU A 48 -0.26 13.11 -6.79
C LEU A 48 0.47 11.89 -7.33
N GLN A 49 1.61 12.08 -8.00
CA GLN A 49 2.44 10.99 -8.47
C GLN A 49 3.01 10.15 -7.32
N VAL A 50 3.43 10.79 -6.22
CA VAL A 50 3.86 10.08 -5.00
C VAL A 50 2.73 9.19 -4.47
N MET A 51 1.50 9.69 -4.37
CA MET A 51 0.35 8.93 -3.87
C MET A 51 -0.02 7.77 -4.80
N GLN A 52 0.00 7.99 -6.11
CA GLN A 52 -0.28 6.92 -7.08
C GLN A 52 0.75 5.78 -6.95
N TRP A 53 2.05 6.12 -6.90
CA TRP A 53 3.09 5.10 -6.71
C TRP A 53 2.96 4.40 -5.37
N SER A 54 2.55 5.12 -4.33
CA SER A 54 2.37 4.54 -3.00
C SER A 54 1.26 3.50 -2.99
N LYS A 55 0.14 3.78 -3.67
CA LYS A 55 -0.96 2.83 -3.86
C LYS A 55 -0.50 1.58 -4.61
N ASP A 56 0.20 1.76 -5.73
CA ASP A 56 0.69 0.64 -6.54
C ASP A 56 1.70 -0.23 -5.78
N ILE A 57 2.68 0.40 -5.09
CA ILE A 57 3.68 -0.33 -4.29
C ILE A 57 3.00 -1.11 -3.16
N TRP A 58 2.01 -0.51 -2.50
CA TRP A 58 1.28 -1.20 -1.45
C TRP A 58 0.55 -2.43 -1.99
N HIS A 59 -0.12 -2.30 -3.13
CA HIS A 59 -0.76 -3.42 -3.81
C HIS A 59 0.25 -4.53 -4.18
N ASP A 60 1.41 -4.16 -4.72
CA ASP A 60 2.49 -5.11 -5.07
C ASP A 60 3.02 -5.85 -3.82
N LEU A 61 3.15 -5.15 -2.68
CA LEU A 61 3.62 -5.73 -1.42
C LEU A 61 2.59 -6.68 -0.79
N GLN A 62 1.30 -6.40 -0.94
CA GLN A 62 0.23 -7.28 -0.45
C GLN A 62 0.19 -8.62 -1.19
N GLY A 63 0.60 -8.65 -2.46
CA GLY A 63 0.67 -9.88 -3.26
C GLY A 63 1.85 -10.80 -2.95
N ASN A 64 2.80 -10.36 -2.11
CA ASN A 64 4.01 -11.12 -1.75
C ASN A 64 4.01 -11.48 -0.25
N ASP A 65 4.80 -12.48 0.12
CA ASP A 65 4.92 -12.96 1.52
C ASP A 65 5.59 -11.95 2.48
N THR A 66 6.00 -10.77 2.01
CA THR A 66 6.74 -9.80 2.82
C THR A 66 5.90 -9.27 3.99
N VAL A 67 4.63 -8.96 3.75
CA VAL A 67 3.72 -8.47 4.80
C VAL A 67 3.50 -9.58 5.81
N GLU A 68 3.09 -10.76 5.37
CA GLU A 68 2.85 -11.93 6.23
C GLU A 68 4.09 -12.28 7.07
N ASN A 69 5.26 -12.38 6.45
CA ASN A 69 6.51 -12.67 7.15
C ASN A 69 6.83 -11.65 8.24
N CYS A 70 6.54 -10.36 8.04
CA CYS A 70 6.73 -9.33 9.07
C CYS A 70 5.74 -9.49 10.24
N PHE A 71 4.49 -9.86 9.96
CA PHE A 71 3.49 -10.13 11.00
C PHE A 71 3.81 -11.39 11.80
N CYS A 72 4.29 -12.45 11.13
CA CYS A 72 4.78 -13.67 11.78
C CYS A 72 6.05 -13.40 12.60
N HIS A 73 7.01 -12.65 12.05
CA HIS A 73 8.27 -12.33 12.74
C HIS A 73 8.06 -11.54 14.04
N THR A 74 7.07 -10.66 14.06
CA THR A 74 6.71 -9.86 15.26
C THR A 74 5.80 -10.62 16.23
N GLY A 75 5.38 -11.84 15.89
CA GLY A 75 4.48 -12.66 16.72
C GLY A 75 3.04 -12.14 16.79
N ILE A 76 2.67 -11.16 15.94
CA ILE A 76 1.28 -10.67 15.84
C ILE A 76 0.40 -11.69 15.12
N SER A 77 0.93 -12.33 14.07
CA SER A 77 0.31 -13.51 13.51
C SER A 77 0.74 -14.73 14.34
N PHE A 78 -0.19 -15.28 15.11
CA PHE A 78 0.04 -16.48 15.91
C PHE A 78 -0.34 -17.69 15.06
N ASN A 79 0.65 -18.37 14.47
CA ASN A 79 0.44 -19.68 13.83
C ASN A 79 0.25 -20.77 14.90
N ALA A 80 -0.72 -20.60 15.81
CA ALA A 80 -1.15 -21.71 16.65
C ALA A 80 -2.03 -22.64 15.84
N VAL A 81 -1.36 -23.72 15.40
CA VAL A 81 -1.92 -25.05 15.15
C VAL A 81 -2.84 -25.13 13.94
N ASP A 82 -2.38 -25.86 12.93
CA ASP A 82 -3.19 -26.48 11.88
C ASP A 82 -4.50 -27.06 12.44
N GLU A 83 -5.55 -26.99 11.63
CA GLU A 83 -6.92 -27.48 11.86
C GLU A 83 -7.93 -26.48 12.46
N TRP A 84 -8.63 -25.75 11.59
CA TRP A 84 -10.09 -25.90 11.42
C TRP A 84 -10.59 -25.02 10.26
N SER A 85 -11.06 -25.71 9.21
CA SER A 85 -12.06 -25.28 8.23
C SER A 85 -11.69 -24.18 7.23
N LYS A 86 -11.38 -24.66 6.01
CA LYS A 86 -11.95 -24.12 4.78
C LYS A 86 -13.40 -23.74 5.01
N ASN A 87 -13.71 -22.44 5.07
CA ASN A 87 -14.99 -21.79 4.75
C ASN A 87 -14.95 -20.36 5.32
N VAL A 88 -14.17 -19.48 4.70
CA VAL A 88 -14.43 -18.04 4.82
C VAL A 88 -14.67 -17.56 3.40
N ASP A 89 -15.94 -17.62 2.98
CA ASP A 89 -16.44 -16.71 1.96
C ASP A 89 -16.18 -15.29 2.47
N THR A 90 -15.08 -14.70 2.02
CA THR A 90 -14.84 -13.26 2.20
C THR A 90 -15.68 -12.55 1.17
N SER A 91 -17.00 -12.56 1.39
CA SER A 91 -17.89 -11.59 0.77
C SER A 91 -17.53 -10.24 1.38
N TYR A 92 -16.73 -9.47 0.66
CA TYR A 92 -16.66 -8.03 0.88
C TYR A 92 -18.09 -7.53 0.71
N GLY A 93 -18.76 -7.24 1.83
CA GLY A 93 -20.12 -6.73 1.83
C GLY A 93 -20.21 -5.59 0.82
N ASP A 94 -21.19 -5.72 -0.07
CA ASP A 94 -21.52 -4.78 -1.14
C ASP A 94 -21.33 -3.34 -0.63
N GLY A 95 -20.39 -2.63 -1.25
CA GLY A 95 -20.13 -1.24 -0.89
C GLY A 95 -21.41 -0.46 -1.15
N VAL A 96 -21.82 0.37 -0.19
CA VAL A 96 -23.04 1.20 -0.32
C VAL A 96 -22.89 2.06 -1.58
N ASP A 97 -23.81 1.86 -2.53
CA ASP A 97 -23.83 2.57 -3.80
C ASP A 97 -23.95 4.08 -3.56
N VAL A 98 -23.17 4.86 -4.30
CA VAL A 98 -23.09 6.32 -4.13
C VAL A 98 -24.46 6.96 -4.36
N ASP A 99 -25.28 6.36 -5.22
CA ASP A 99 -26.64 6.81 -5.49
C ASP A 99 -27.57 6.63 -4.27
N GLU A 100 -27.35 5.62 -3.44
CA GLU A 100 -28.13 5.42 -2.21
C GLU A 100 -27.83 6.50 -1.17
N ILE A 101 -26.57 6.94 -1.09
CA ILE A 101 -26.15 8.05 -0.22
C ILE A 101 -26.80 9.37 -0.68
N ILE A 102 -26.83 9.62 -1.99
CA ILE A 102 -27.43 10.84 -2.58
C ILE A 102 -28.94 10.91 -2.32
N ILE A 103 -29.65 9.77 -2.43
CA ILE A 103 -31.09 9.70 -2.18
C ILE A 103 -31.40 9.98 -0.71
N ARG A 104 -30.66 9.38 0.23
CA ARG A 104 -30.86 9.60 1.67
C ARG A 104 -30.53 11.04 2.08
N ALA A 105 -29.47 11.63 1.52
CA ALA A 105 -29.12 13.02 1.80
C ALA A 105 -30.19 14.01 1.31
N SER A 106 -30.85 13.69 0.18
CA SER A 106 -31.93 14.52 -0.37
C SER A 106 -33.19 14.51 0.50
N GLN A 107 -33.43 13.42 1.25
CA GLN A 107 -34.58 13.27 2.15
C GLN A 107 -34.40 13.97 3.50
N LEU A 108 -33.18 14.43 3.83
CA LEU A 108 -32.86 15.09 5.10
C LEU A 108 -32.99 16.62 5.07
N ASN A 109 -33.35 17.22 3.94
CA ASN A 109 -33.70 18.63 3.87
C ASN A 109 -35.22 18.80 4.09
N LEU A 110 -35.60 18.98 5.36
CA LEU A 110 -36.86 19.61 5.80
C LEU A 110 -36.57 21.04 6.25
#